data_AF-Q9ZKN9-F1
#
_entry.id   AF-Q9ZKN9-F1
#
_cell.length_a   1.000
_cell.length_b   1.000
_cell.length_c   1.000
_cell.angle_alpha   90.00
_cell.angle_beta   90.00
_cell.angle_gamma   90.00
#
_symmetry.space_group_name_H-M   'P 1'
#
loop_
_entity.id
_entity.type
_entity.pdbx_description
1 polymer ?
#
loop_
_entity_poly.entity_id
_entity_poly.type
_entity_poly.pdbx_seq_one_letter_code
_entity_poly.pdbx_strand_id
1 'polypeptide(L)'
;MRLNEVIGLFKESVDKVFDRVSAFTWEKYKAKNEDEEDDEANYREFEKIKKMALYFRDYCMFCLDWYELSQEKIQEEYRDCIDYDNKLLQLHYSLENLQTLRELKEEADNNYQESLNDEKLQNNLREWRDLKNTPEEENYREFEEIKKMVLYFRDWCMFRLDWYKLRQEEIQKHRDLMDNDNRLLQLDYSLKNLSILKRFKEINEKNYQDHLNNEKLQNDLREWRRSKRR
;
A
#
# COMPACT_ATOMS: atom_id res chain seq x y z
N MET A 1 -17.57 -12.76 13.70
CA MET A 1 -16.20 -12.45 13.26
C MET A 1 -16.34 -11.46 12.12
N ARG A 2 -15.72 -10.27 12.23
CA ARG A 2 -15.81 -9.25 11.17
C ARG A 2 -14.89 -9.66 10.02
N LEU A 3 -15.25 -9.35 8.77
CA LEU A 3 -14.45 -9.70 7.58
C LEU A 3 -12.98 -9.31 7.72
N ASN A 4 -12.72 -8.11 8.21
CA ASN A 4 -11.38 -7.57 8.36
C ASN A 4 -10.52 -8.38 9.35
N GLU A 5 -11.13 -8.98 10.38
CA GLU A 5 -10.42 -9.86 11.33
C GLU A 5 -10.00 -11.17 10.64
N VAL A 6 -10.89 -11.75 9.81
CA VAL A 6 -10.60 -12.97 9.05
C VAL A 6 -9.46 -12.73 8.04
N ILE A 7 -9.51 -11.59 7.34
CA ILE A 7 -8.46 -11.18 6.39
C ILE A 7 -7.14 -10.92 7.11
N GLY A 8 -7.17 -10.27 8.28
CA GLY A 8 -5.98 -10.02 9.08
C GLY A 8 -5.27 -11.31 9.48
N LEU A 9 -6.03 -12.29 10.00
CA LEU A 9 -5.49 -13.61 10.37
C LEU A 9 -4.96 -14.39 9.17
N PHE A 10 -5.64 -14.29 8.02
CA PHE A 10 -5.18 -14.90 6.78
C PHE A 10 -3.82 -14.33 6.35
N LYS A 11 -3.67 -13.00 6.31
CA LYS A 11 -2.42 -12.32 5.96
C LYS A 11 -1.28 -12.71 6.90
N GLU A 12 -1.54 -12.75 8.21
CA GLU A 12 -0.53 -13.17 9.20
C GLU A 12 -0.06 -14.63 8.98
N SER A 13 -0.97 -15.50 8.52
CA SER A 13 -0.61 -16.88 8.16
C SER A 13 0.27 -16.95 6.91
N VAL A 14 0.02 -16.09 5.92
CA VAL A 14 0.79 -16.03 4.66
C VAL A 14 2.23 -15.58 4.93
N ASP A 15 2.41 -14.52 5.71
CA ASP A 15 3.73 -13.96 6.01
C ASP A 15 4.63 -15.00 6.74
N LYS A 16 4.06 -15.76 7.69
CA LYS A 16 4.77 -16.83 8.42
C LYS A 16 5.27 -17.98 7.54
N VAL A 17 4.56 -18.27 6.45
CA VAL A 17 4.94 -19.33 5.51
C VAL A 17 6.14 -18.88 4.67
N PHE A 18 6.20 -17.61 4.28
CA PHE A 18 7.22 -17.10 3.38
C PHE A 18 8.59 -16.92 4.05
N ASP A 19 8.64 -16.52 5.32
CA ASP A 19 9.89 -16.39 6.09
C ASP A 19 10.71 -17.69 6.17
N ARG A 20 10.09 -18.84 5.89
CA ARG A 20 10.72 -20.17 5.94
C ARG A 20 11.34 -20.63 4.62
N VAL A 21 11.11 -19.92 3.51
CA VAL A 21 11.35 -20.46 2.15
C VAL A 21 12.71 -20.05 1.53
N SER A 22 13.48 -19.13 2.10
CA SER A 22 14.71 -18.63 1.45
C SER A 22 16.04 -19.16 2.03
N ALA A 23 16.43 -20.39 1.69
CA ALA A 23 17.79 -20.88 2.00
C ALA A 23 18.46 -21.72 0.91
N PHE A 24 17.82 -21.95 -0.24
CA PHE A 24 18.35 -22.82 -1.29
C PHE A 24 18.85 -22.00 -2.49
N THR A 25 20.14 -22.11 -2.79
CA THR A 25 20.82 -21.39 -3.88
C THR A 25 21.26 -22.38 -4.97
N TRP A 26 21.44 -21.88 -6.21
CA TRP A 26 22.02 -22.64 -7.32
C TRP A 26 23.29 -23.42 -6.92
N GLU A 27 24.19 -22.79 -6.18
CA GLU A 27 25.42 -23.42 -5.68
C GLU A 27 25.15 -24.64 -4.78
N LYS A 28 24.12 -24.60 -3.93
CA LYS A 28 23.72 -25.75 -3.10
C LYS A 28 23.07 -26.86 -3.92
N TYR A 29 22.36 -26.52 -4.99
CA TYR A 29 21.80 -27.51 -5.93
C TYR A 29 22.91 -28.21 -6.70
N LYS A 30 23.83 -27.44 -7.31
CA LYS A 30 24.95 -27.96 -8.09
C LYS A 30 25.89 -28.83 -7.25
N ALA A 31 26.18 -28.43 -6.01
CA ALA A 31 27.01 -29.24 -5.11
C ALA A 31 26.39 -30.60 -4.72
N LYS A 32 25.06 -30.77 -4.88
CA LYS A 32 24.35 -32.02 -4.58
C LYS A 32 24.12 -32.88 -5.83
N ASN A 33 24.23 -32.30 -7.03
CA ASN A 33 23.98 -32.96 -8.31
C ASN A 33 25.20 -32.72 -9.21
N GLU A 34 26.17 -33.65 -9.17
CA GLU A 34 27.53 -33.46 -9.70
C GLU A 34 27.70 -33.48 -11.23
N ASP A 35 26.66 -33.50 -12.08
CA ASP A 35 26.89 -33.92 -13.49
C ASP A 35 26.03 -33.30 -14.63
N GLU A 36 25.39 -32.14 -14.48
CA GLU A 36 24.57 -31.59 -15.60
C GLU A 36 24.83 -30.10 -15.92
N GLU A 37 25.51 -29.83 -17.04
CA GLU A 37 25.71 -28.50 -17.63
C GLU A 37 24.40 -27.90 -18.21
N ASP A 38 23.36 -28.73 -18.40
CA ASP A 38 22.03 -28.35 -18.95
C ASP A 38 21.03 -27.84 -17.87
N ASP A 39 21.45 -27.80 -16.60
CA ASP A 39 20.56 -27.52 -15.47
C ASP A 39 20.44 -26.02 -15.11
N GLU A 40 21.36 -25.16 -15.58
CA GLU A 40 21.35 -23.75 -15.17
C GLU A 40 20.21 -22.96 -15.84
N ALA A 41 19.93 -23.23 -17.11
CA ALA A 41 18.83 -22.59 -17.83
C ALA A 41 17.48 -22.95 -17.22
N ASN A 42 17.29 -24.23 -16.88
CA ASN A 42 16.12 -24.76 -16.21
C ASN A 42 15.95 -24.17 -14.80
N TYR A 43 17.02 -24.12 -14.01
CA TYR A 43 16.99 -23.48 -12.69
C TYR A 43 16.68 -21.98 -12.78
N ARG A 44 17.30 -21.25 -13.71
CA ARG A 44 17.00 -19.83 -13.94
C ARG A 44 15.56 -19.62 -14.35
N GLU A 45 14.99 -20.52 -15.15
CA GLU A 45 13.57 -20.47 -15.52
C GLU A 45 12.66 -20.73 -14.32
N PHE A 46 12.98 -21.73 -13.50
CA PHE A 46 12.27 -22.01 -12.25
C PHE A 46 12.21 -20.77 -11.34
N GLU A 47 13.35 -20.09 -11.17
CA GLU A 47 13.42 -18.84 -10.39
C GLU A 47 12.63 -17.69 -11.02
N LYS A 48 12.55 -17.60 -12.35
CA LYS A 48 11.67 -16.62 -13.02
C LYS A 48 10.20 -16.88 -12.70
N ILE A 49 9.77 -18.14 -12.73
CA ILE A 49 8.37 -18.50 -12.42
C ILE A 49 8.06 -18.20 -10.96
N LYS A 50 8.99 -18.48 -10.03
CA LYS A 50 8.84 -18.05 -8.63
C LYS A 50 8.71 -16.54 -8.47
N LYS A 51 9.47 -15.75 -9.23
CA LYS A 51 9.30 -14.28 -9.23
C LYS A 51 7.92 -13.84 -9.71
N MET A 52 7.37 -14.52 -10.73
CA MET A 52 6.00 -14.25 -11.20
C MET A 52 4.96 -14.61 -10.14
N ALA A 53 5.08 -15.77 -9.49
CA ALA A 53 4.19 -16.16 -8.39
C ALA A 53 4.27 -15.19 -7.20
N LEU A 54 5.48 -14.74 -6.84
CA LEU A 54 5.69 -13.70 -5.83
C LEU A 54 4.96 -12.40 -6.19
N TYR A 55 5.04 -12.00 -7.46
CA TYR A 55 4.37 -10.81 -7.95
C TYR A 55 2.85 -10.92 -7.85
N PHE A 56 2.25 -12.03 -8.30
CA PHE A 56 0.80 -12.21 -8.25
C PHE A 56 0.28 -12.30 -6.82
N ARG A 57 1.02 -12.96 -5.93
CA ARG A 57 0.72 -13.00 -4.50
C ARG A 57 0.70 -11.60 -3.90
N ASP A 58 1.73 -10.81 -4.15
CA ASP A 58 1.81 -9.41 -3.69
C ASP A 58 0.69 -8.56 -4.27
N TYR A 59 0.36 -8.74 -5.56
CA TYR A 59 -0.74 -8.05 -6.22
C TYR A 59 -2.10 -8.39 -5.57
N CYS A 60 -2.33 -9.66 -5.23
CA CYS A 60 -3.54 -10.06 -4.52
C CYS A 60 -3.61 -9.46 -3.11
N MET A 61 -2.50 -9.45 -2.38
CA MET A 61 -2.43 -8.80 -1.07
C MET A 61 -2.69 -7.29 -1.15
N PHE A 62 -2.10 -6.63 -2.16
CA PHE A 62 -2.40 -5.23 -2.48
C PHE A 62 -3.88 -5.01 -2.73
N CYS A 63 -4.52 -5.85 -3.55
CA CYS A 63 -5.95 -5.71 -3.83
C CYS A 63 -6.80 -5.83 -2.55
N LEU A 64 -6.45 -6.77 -1.66
CA LEU A 64 -7.12 -6.94 -0.36
C LEU A 64 -6.93 -5.75 0.60
N ASP A 65 -5.86 -4.98 0.46
CA ASP A 65 -5.61 -3.78 1.27
C ASP A 65 -6.19 -2.49 0.66
N TRP A 66 -6.32 -2.45 -0.67
CA TRP A 66 -6.59 -1.21 -1.41
C TRP A 66 -8.02 -1.10 -1.96
N TYR A 67 -8.67 -2.22 -2.27
CA TYR A 67 -10.01 -2.20 -2.86
C TYR A 67 -11.07 -2.64 -1.86
N GLU A 68 -12.26 -2.01 -1.97
CA GLU A 68 -13.46 -2.46 -1.29
C GLU A 68 -14.04 -3.62 -2.10
N LEU A 69 -13.74 -4.84 -1.66
CA LEU A 69 -14.11 -6.08 -2.35
C LEU A 69 -15.28 -6.77 -1.66
N SER A 70 -16.08 -7.50 -2.43
CA SER A 70 -17.11 -8.37 -1.88
C SER A 70 -16.48 -9.60 -1.21
N GLN A 71 -17.21 -10.21 -0.27
CA GLN A 71 -16.81 -11.46 0.39
C GLN A 71 -16.47 -12.56 -0.60
N GLU A 72 -17.32 -12.73 -1.61
CA GLU A 72 -17.19 -13.71 -2.69
C GLU A 72 -15.88 -13.51 -3.43
N LYS A 73 -15.60 -12.28 -3.91
CA LYS A 73 -14.33 -11.96 -4.56
C LYS A 73 -13.12 -12.18 -3.68
N ILE A 74 -13.20 -11.82 -2.41
CA ILE A 74 -12.10 -12.01 -1.46
C ILE A 74 -11.75 -13.50 -1.33
N GLN A 75 -12.75 -14.37 -1.20
CA GLN A 75 -12.53 -15.81 -1.05
C GLN A 75 -12.13 -16.46 -2.39
N GLU A 76 -12.95 -16.30 -3.43
CA GLU A 76 -12.83 -17.05 -4.69
C GLU A 76 -11.69 -16.54 -5.59
N GLU A 77 -11.42 -15.23 -5.59
CA GLU A 77 -10.41 -14.67 -6.48
C GLU A 77 -9.07 -14.49 -5.75
N TYR A 78 -9.05 -13.77 -4.62
CA TYR A 78 -7.77 -13.35 -4.03
C TYR A 78 -7.17 -14.35 -3.06
N ARG A 79 -7.98 -14.99 -2.22
CA ARG A 79 -7.47 -15.95 -1.23
C ARG A 79 -6.93 -17.21 -1.92
N ASP A 80 -7.68 -17.74 -2.87
CA ASP A 80 -7.28 -18.92 -3.64
C ASP A 80 -6.03 -18.64 -4.46
N CYS A 81 -5.91 -17.46 -5.08
CA CYS A 81 -4.67 -17.05 -5.77
C CYS A 81 -3.48 -16.97 -4.79
N ILE A 82 -3.64 -16.35 -3.62
CA ILE A 82 -2.54 -16.24 -2.64
C ILE A 82 -2.13 -17.61 -2.11
N ASP A 83 -3.09 -18.49 -1.80
CA ASP A 83 -2.80 -19.84 -1.33
C ASP A 83 -2.13 -20.69 -2.42
N TYR A 84 -2.56 -20.52 -3.66
CA TYR A 84 -1.94 -21.15 -4.83
C TYR A 84 -0.50 -20.69 -5.04
N ASP A 85 -0.26 -19.38 -5.08
CA ASP A 85 1.08 -18.80 -5.23
C ASP A 85 1.99 -19.22 -4.06
N ASN A 86 1.47 -19.26 -2.83
CA ASN A 86 2.22 -19.73 -1.67
C ASN A 86 2.64 -21.20 -1.78
N LYS A 87 1.79 -22.07 -2.33
CA LYS A 87 2.15 -23.47 -2.59
C LYS A 87 3.25 -23.56 -3.65
N LEU A 88 3.13 -22.77 -4.73
CA LEU A 88 4.13 -22.68 -5.79
C LEU A 88 5.49 -22.23 -5.24
N LEU A 89 5.50 -21.20 -4.41
CA LEU A 89 6.72 -20.65 -3.83
C LEU A 89 7.45 -21.62 -2.90
N GLN A 90 6.72 -22.54 -2.25
CA GLN A 90 7.30 -23.59 -1.41
C GLN A 90 7.93 -24.74 -2.19
N LEU A 91 7.64 -24.89 -3.49
CA LEU A 91 8.22 -25.98 -4.28
C LEU A 91 9.75 -25.87 -4.32
N HIS A 92 10.42 -27.01 -4.20
CA HIS A 92 11.85 -27.11 -4.48
C HIS A 92 12.08 -27.36 -5.96
N TYR A 93 13.26 -26.98 -6.45
CA TYR A 93 13.62 -27.25 -7.84
C TYR A 93 13.66 -28.77 -8.08
N SER A 94 12.89 -29.20 -9.08
CA SER A 94 12.96 -30.51 -9.72
C SER A 94 12.46 -30.35 -11.16
N LEU A 95 12.90 -31.23 -12.07
CA LEU A 95 12.46 -31.16 -13.46
C LEU A 95 10.95 -31.34 -13.61
N GLU A 96 10.35 -32.22 -12.81
CA GLU A 96 8.90 -32.44 -12.74
C GLU A 96 8.16 -31.16 -12.32
N ASN A 97 8.61 -30.50 -11.24
CA ASN A 97 8.02 -29.22 -10.81
C ASN A 97 8.20 -28.15 -11.88
N LEU A 98 9.36 -28.05 -12.52
CA LEU A 98 9.59 -27.09 -13.59
C LEU A 98 8.66 -27.32 -14.79
N GLN A 99 8.40 -28.56 -15.18
CA GLN A 99 7.49 -28.88 -16.28
C GLN A 99 6.06 -28.40 -15.97
N THR A 100 5.52 -28.70 -14.79
CA THR A 100 4.22 -28.18 -14.35
C THR A 100 4.19 -26.65 -14.33
N LEU A 101 5.27 -26.02 -13.90
CA LEU A 101 5.38 -24.56 -13.81
C LEU A 101 5.44 -23.87 -15.18
N ARG A 102 6.00 -24.53 -16.21
CA ARG A 102 6.04 -23.98 -17.58
C ARG A 102 4.64 -23.83 -18.17
N GLU A 103 3.78 -24.82 -17.99
CA GLU A 103 2.39 -24.78 -18.47
C GLU A 103 1.62 -23.59 -17.86
N LEU A 104 1.80 -23.38 -16.55
CA LEU A 104 1.17 -22.28 -15.81
C LEU A 104 1.72 -20.91 -16.22
N LYS A 105 3.03 -20.83 -16.44
CA LYS A 105 3.68 -19.61 -16.91
C LYS A 105 3.14 -19.19 -18.27
N GLU A 106 2.96 -20.11 -19.22
CA GLU A 106 2.43 -19.78 -20.55
C GLU A 106 1.04 -19.15 -20.49
N GLU A 107 0.18 -19.63 -19.58
CA GLU A 107 -1.15 -19.06 -19.38
C GLU A 107 -1.10 -17.67 -18.71
N ALA A 108 -0.22 -17.48 -17.73
CA ALA A 108 -0.14 -16.24 -16.96
C ALA A 108 0.78 -15.16 -17.57
N ASP A 109 1.67 -15.49 -18.51
CA ASP A 109 2.74 -14.59 -18.97
C ASP A 109 2.17 -13.31 -19.60
N ASN A 110 1.12 -13.43 -20.43
CA ASN A 110 0.49 -12.25 -21.03
C ASN A 110 -0.03 -11.27 -19.97
N ASN A 111 -0.77 -11.77 -18.97
CA ASN A 111 -1.30 -10.95 -17.87
C ASN A 111 -0.17 -10.36 -17.01
N TYR A 112 0.90 -11.13 -16.78
CA TYR A 112 2.07 -10.68 -16.05
C TYR A 112 2.79 -9.54 -16.79
N GLN A 113 3.06 -9.68 -18.09
CA GLN A 113 3.69 -8.64 -18.90
C GLN A 113 2.83 -7.38 -19.00
N GLU A 114 1.51 -7.54 -19.19
CA GLU A 114 0.58 -6.40 -19.20
C GLU A 114 0.64 -5.63 -17.88
N SER A 115 0.58 -6.35 -16.75
CA SER A 115 0.61 -5.74 -15.42
C SER A 115 1.95 -5.07 -15.10
N LEU A 116 3.06 -5.62 -15.60
CA LEU A 116 4.39 -5.00 -15.48
C LEU A 116 4.52 -3.70 -16.30
N ASN A 117 3.83 -3.63 -17.44
CA ASN A 117 3.86 -2.46 -18.32
C ASN A 117 2.88 -1.35 -17.87
N ASP A 118 1.99 -1.61 -16.92
CA ASP A 118 1.15 -0.58 -16.30
C ASP A 118 1.93 0.21 -15.24
N GLU A 119 2.48 1.36 -15.66
CA GLU A 119 3.25 2.27 -14.79
C GLU A 119 2.47 2.71 -13.55
N LYS A 120 1.16 2.96 -13.69
CA LYS A 120 0.32 3.42 -12.58
C LYS A 120 0.15 2.30 -11.55
N LEU A 121 -0.09 1.08 -12.02
CA LEU A 121 -0.18 -0.09 -11.16
C LEU A 121 1.16 -0.35 -10.46
N GLN A 122 2.28 -0.30 -11.19
CA GLN A 122 3.60 -0.51 -10.59
C GLN A 122 3.96 0.53 -9.54
N ASN A 123 3.61 1.80 -9.76
CA ASN A 123 3.79 2.86 -8.77
C ASN A 123 2.94 2.61 -7.51
N ASN A 124 1.67 2.21 -7.66
CA ASN A 124 0.81 1.88 -6.52
C ASN A 124 1.31 0.66 -5.74
N LEU A 125 1.77 -0.38 -6.44
CA LEU A 125 2.35 -1.57 -5.80
C LEU A 125 3.64 -1.23 -5.05
N ARG A 126 4.48 -0.34 -5.59
CA ARG A 126 5.67 0.15 -4.90
C ARG A 126 5.30 0.90 -3.62
N GLU A 127 4.39 1.88 -3.71
CA GLU A 127 3.90 2.60 -2.53
C GLU A 127 3.32 1.65 -1.48
N TRP A 128 2.51 0.68 -1.91
CA TRP A 128 1.93 -0.31 -1.00
C TRP A 128 2.99 -1.18 -0.34
N ARG A 129 4.00 -1.67 -1.07
CA ARG A 129 5.10 -2.45 -0.48
C ARG A 129 5.88 -1.64 0.55
N ASP A 130 6.17 -0.38 0.27
CA ASP A 130 6.88 0.49 1.20
C ASP A 130 6.08 0.68 2.50
N LEU A 131 4.77 0.91 2.38
CA LEU A 131 3.87 1.01 3.54
C LEU A 131 3.75 -0.33 4.27
N LYS A 132 3.58 -1.43 3.55
CA LYS A 132 3.43 -2.79 4.11
C LYS A 132 4.67 -3.25 4.87
N ASN A 133 5.85 -2.84 4.42
CA ASN A 133 7.14 -3.16 5.06
C ASN A 133 7.50 -2.20 6.21
N THR A 134 6.76 -1.09 6.36
CA THR A 134 6.90 -0.17 7.50
C THR A 134 6.14 -0.75 8.70
N PRO A 135 6.69 -0.70 9.93
CA PRO A 135 5.96 -1.16 11.12
C PRO A 135 4.58 -0.51 11.22
N GLU A 136 3.55 -1.31 11.51
CA GLU A 136 2.17 -0.84 11.58
C GLU A 136 1.98 0.34 12.55
N GLU A 137 2.68 0.32 13.69
CA GLU A 137 2.65 1.43 14.65
C GLU A 137 3.20 2.74 14.07
N GLU A 138 4.22 2.66 13.22
CA GLU A 138 4.82 3.83 12.59
C GLU A 138 3.87 4.43 11.54
N ASN A 139 3.27 3.58 10.71
CA ASN A 139 2.22 3.98 9.78
C ASN A 139 1.02 4.63 10.51
N TYR A 140 0.58 4.05 11.63
CA TYR A 140 -0.51 4.60 12.42
C TYR A 140 -0.16 5.96 13.05
N ARG A 141 1.06 6.12 13.58
CA ARG A 141 1.53 7.42 14.10
C ARG A 141 1.56 8.47 13.00
N GLU A 142 2.12 8.13 11.83
CA GLU A 142 2.17 9.05 10.71
C GLU A 142 0.76 9.43 10.21
N PHE A 143 -0.17 8.46 10.15
CA PHE A 143 -1.57 8.73 9.83
C PHE A 143 -2.17 9.79 10.75
N GLU A 144 -2.03 9.62 12.06
CA GLU A 144 -2.57 10.56 13.06
C GLU A 144 -1.87 11.93 13.03
N GLU A 145 -0.58 11.98 12.72
CA GLU A 145 0.15 13.24 12.53
C GLU A 145 -0.36 14.02 11.33
N ILE A 146 -0.59 13.36 10.20
CA ILE A 146 -1.16 14.01 9.02
C ILE A 146 -2.59 14.47 9.30
N LYS A 147 -3.39 13.69 10.06
CA LYS A 147 -4.74 14.12 10.47
C LYS A 147 -4.71 15.42 11.27
N LYS A 148 -3.71 15.63 12.13
CA LYS A 148 -3.52 16.92 12.83
C LYS A 148 -3.17 18.05 11.86
N MET A 149 -2.40 17.78 10.82
CA MET A 149 -2.12 18.75 9.76
C MET A 149 -3.38 19.11 8.96
N VAL A 150 -4.18 18.12 8.55
CA VAL A 150 -5.48 18.35 7.88
C VAL A 150 -6.41 19.18 8.77
N LEU A 151 -6.50 18.82 10.05
CA LEU A 151 -7.28 19.57 11.04
C LEU A 151 -6.84 21.03 11.14
N TYR A 152 -5.54 21.27 11.10
CA TYR A 152 -4.99 22.62 11.09
C TYR A 152 -5.43 23.42 9.86
N PHE A 153 -5.37 22.85 8.65
CA PHE A 153 -5.78 23.54 7.43
C PHE A 153 -7.28 23.83 7.40
N ARG A 154 -8.09 22.91 7.91
CA ARG A 154 -9.53 23.11 8.08
C ARG A 154 -9.82 24.30 8.99
N ASP A 155 -9.21 24.31 10.18
CA ASP A 155 -9.35 25.40 11.15
C ASP A 155 -8.86 26.74 10.56
N TRP A 156 -7.76 26.71 9.78
CA TRP A 156 -7.24 27.89 9.10
C TRP A 156 -8.24 28.42 8.06
N CYS A 157 -8.89 27.55 7.26
CA CYS A 157 -9.93 27.97 6.34
C CYS A 157 -11.11 28.64 7.07
N MET A 158 -11.54 28.08 8.20
CA MET A 158 -12.59 28.68 9.03
C MET A 158 -12.18 30.06 9.57
N PHE A 159 -10.95 30.18 10.09
CA PHE A 159 -10.39 31.45 10.54
C PHE A 159 -10.41 32.50 9.41
N ARG A 160 -9.98 32.12 8.19
CA ARG A 160 -9.95 33.03 7.04
C ARG A 160 -11.34 33.55 6.69
N LEU A 161 -12.35 32.67 6.72
CA LEU A 161 -13.75 33.02 6.43
C LEU A 161 -14.35 33.94 7.48
N ASP A 162 -14.01 33.75 8.76
CA ASP A 162 -14.54 34.56 9.85
C ASP A 162 -13.87 35.94 9.96
N TRP A 163 -12.56 36.01 9.73
CA TRP A 163 -11.76 37.18 10.08
C TRP A 163 -11.64 38.21 8.96
N TYR A 164 -11.65 37.75 7.70
CA TYR A 164 -11.43 38.62 6.54
C TYR A 164 -12.70 38.86 5.75
N LYS A 165 -12.84 40.09 5.24
CA LYS A 165 -13.86 40.41 4.23
C LYS A 165 -13.36 39.97 2.85
N LEU A 166 -13.68 38.74 2.49
CA LEU A 166 -13.26 38.08 1.25
C LEU A 166 -14.25 38.33 0.10
N ARG A 167 -13.76 38.20 -1.15
CA ARG A 167 -14.66 38.14 -2.33
C ARG A 167 -15.35 36.78 -2.39
N GLN A 168 -16.48 36.69 -3.10
CA GLN A 168 -17.28 35.45 -3.19
C GLN A 168 -16.46 34.25 -3.73
N GLU A 169 -15.60 34.47 -4.72
CA GLU A 169 -14.72 33.43 -5.26
C GLU A 169 -13.74 32.87 -4.20
N GLU A 170 -13.17 33.75 -3.37
CA GLU A 170 -12.25 33.34 -2.30
C GLU A 170 -12.98 32.61 -1.18
N ILE A 171 -14.21 33.04 -0.86
CA ILE A 171 -15.09 32.35 0.09
C ILE A 171 -15.36 30.92 -0.41
N GLN A 172 -15.73 30.77 -1.69
CA GLN A 172 -16.01 29.46 -2.25
C GLN A 172 -14.78 28.55 -2.22
N LYS A 173 -13.60 29.08 -2.60
CA LYS A 173 -12.33 28.33 -2.53
C LYS A 173 -12.05 27.80 -1.12
N HIS A 174 -12.25 28.60 -0.08
CA HIS A 174 -12.04 28.16 1.30
C HIS A 174 -13.06 27.10 1.76
N ARG A 175 -14.31 27.17 1.27
CA ARG A 175 -15.31 26.14 1.54
C ARG A 175 -14.94 24.81 0.89
N ASP A 176 -14.53 24.83 -0.38
CA ASP A 176 -14.12 23.62 -1.11
C ASP A 176 -12.91 22.94 -0.44
N LEU A 177 -11.93 23.73 0.02
CA LEU A 177 -10.79 23.23 0.79
C LEU A 177 -11.23 22.59 2.10
N MET A 178 -12.12 23.25 2.85
CA MET A 178 -12.64 22.74 4.11
C MET A 178 -13.45 21.44 3.93
N ASP A 179 -14.24 21.34 2.87
CA ASP A 179 -14.98 20.11 2.55
C ASP A 179 -14.04 18.95 2.23
N ASN A 180 -12.95 19.23 1.49
CA ASN A 180 -11.89 18.25 1.25
C ASN A 180 -11.19 17.83 2.57
N ASP A 181 -10.83 18.79 3.43
CA ASP A 181 -10.22 18.49 4.72
C ASP A 181 -11.16 17.65 5.60
N ASN A 182 -12.45 17.96 5.62
CA ASN A 182 -13.46 17.18 6.33
C ASN A 182 -13.53 15.74 5.80
N ARG A 183 -13.48 15.55 4.48
CA ARG A 183 -13.44 14.22 3.86
C ARG A 183 -12.21 13.43 4.31
N LEU A 184 -11.02 14.05 4.33
CA LEU A 184 -9.79 13.42 4.81
C LEU A 184 -9.86 13.10 6.31
N LEU A 185 -10.49 13.96 7.11
CA LEU A 185 -10.71 13.74 8.54
C LEU A 185 -11.72 12.63 8.85
N GLN A 186 -12.54 12.22 7.89
CA GLN A 186 -13.45 11.08 8.04
C GLN A 186 -12.82 9.73 7.66
N LEU A 187 -11.65 9.73 7.02
CA LEU A 187 -10.97 8.49 6.69
C LEU A 187 -10.56 7.74 7.96
N ASP A 188 -10.90 6.45 8.00
CA ASP A 188 -10.37 5.48 8.95
C ASP A 188 -8.98 5.01 8.53
N TYR A 189 -8.21 4.46 9.47
CA TYR A 189 -6.88 3.95 9.18
C TYR A 189 -6.93 2.75 8.22
N SER A 190 -6.19 2.86 7.13
CA SER A 190 -5.86 1.80 6.17
C SER A 190 -4.64 2.22 5.36
N LEU A 191 -3.91 1.28 4.75
CA LEU A 191 -2.74 1.61 3.92
C LEU A 191 -3.12 2.53 2.74
N LYS A 192 -4.27 2.30 2.12
CA LYS A 192 -4.81 3.17 1.07
C LYS A 192 -5.08 4.59 1.56
N ASN A 193 -5.76 4.72 2.71
CA ASN A 193 -6.08 6.04 3.25
C ASN A 193 -4.83 6.77 3.73
N LEU A 194 -3.84 6.05 4.26
CA LEU A 194 -2.53 6.59 4.58
C LEU A 194 -1.80 7.08 3.32
N SER A 195 -1.79 6.33 2.21
CA SER A 195 -1.24 6.80 0.92
C SER A 195 -1.91 8.09 0.45
N ILE A 196 -3.24 8.22 0.59
CA ILE A 196 -3.96 9.47 0.28
C ILE A 196 -3.48 10.63 1.17
N LEU A 197 -3.36 10.39 2.48
CA LEU A 197 -2.89 11.40 3.43
C LEU A 197 -1.43 11.79 3.19
N LYS A 198 -0.54 10.85 2.83
CA LYS A 198 0.85 11.15 2.46
C LYS A 198 0.93 12.10 1.27
N ARG A 199 0.13 11.88 0.22
CA ARG A 199 0.02 12.85 -0.89
C ARG A 199 -0.47 14.23 -0.44
N PHE A 200 -1.45 14.28 0.47
CA PHE A 200 -1.88 15.56 1.05
C PHE A 200 -0.74 16.26 1.81
N LYS A 201 0.00 15.50 2.63
CA LYS A 201 1.17 15.98 3.38
C LYS A 201 2.21 16.53 2.41
N GLU A 202 2.63 15.77 1.40
CA GLU A 202 3.63 16.19 0.41
C GLU A 202 3.29 17.53 -0.25
N ILE A 203 2.03 17.74 -0.63
CA ILE A 203 1.57 18.98 -1.27
C ILE A 203 1.56 20.17 -0.30
N ASN A 204 1.20 19.92 0.97
CA ASN A 204 0.93 20.98 1.93
C ASN A 204 2.05 21.22 2.96
N GLU A 205 3.04 20.33 3.05
CA GLU A 205 4.09 20.34 4.08
C GLU A 205 4.78 21.69 4.14
N LYS A 206 5.21 22.22 2.99
CA LYS A 206 5.88 23.52 2.94
C LYS A 206 5.01 24.65 3.50
N ASN A 207 3.76 24.75 3.06
CA ASN A 207 2.83 25.76 3.56
C ASN A 207 2.52 25.57 5.05
N TYR A 208 2.43 24.32 5.49
CA TYR A 208 2.21 23.98 6.89
C TYR A 208 3.37 24.47 7.75
N GLN A 209 4.61 24.17 7.38
CA GLN A 209 5.81 24.63 8.08
C GLN A 209 5.94 26.16 8.06
N ASP A 210 5.69 26.81 6.91
CA ASP A 210 5.69 28.27 6.80
C ASP A 210 4.67 28.91 7.74
N HIS A 211 3.47 28.32 7.85
CA HIS A 211 2.45 28.78 8.77
C HIS A 211 2.82 28.56 10.24
N LEU A 212 3.40 27.40 10.60
CA LEU A 212 3.83 27.10 11.96
C LEU A 212 4.92 28.04 12.43
N ASN A 213 5.83 28.43 11.54
CA ASN A 213 6.91 29.38 11.82
C ASN A 213 6.45 30.85 11.85
N ASN A 214 5.21 31.13 11.45
CA ASN A 214 4.65 32.49 11.51
C ASN A 214 3.98 32.74 12.87
N GLU A 215 4.75 33.28 13.81
CA GLU A 215 4.29 33.55 15.19
C GLU A 215 3.01 34.40 15.24
N LYS A 216 2.93 35.44 14.39
CA LYS A 216 1.74 36.30 14.32
C LYS A 216 0.50 35.52 13.93
N LEU A 217 0.58 34.72 12.86
CA LEU A 217 -0.53 33.88 12.41
C LEU A 217 -0.92 32.85 13.49
N GLN A 218 0.05 32.24 14.16
CA GLN A 218 -0.24 31.27 15.22
C GLN A 218 -0.93 31.92 16.43
N ASN A 219 -0.54 33.15 16.79
CA ASN A 219 -1.21 33.90 17.84
C ASN A 219 -2.65 34.28 17.44
N ASP A 220 -2.86 34.78 16.23
CA ASP A 220 -4.19 35.11 15.70
C ASP A 220 -5.12 33.88 15.69
N LEU A 221 -4.63 32.74 15.22
CA LEU A 221 -5.36 31.46 15.24
C LEU A 221 -5.69 30.99 16.66
N ARG A 222 -4.76 31.17 17.61
CA ARG A 222 -4.96 30.81 19.02
C ARG A 222 -6.06 31.65 19.66
N GLU A 223 -6.08 32.95 19.40
CA GLU A 223 -7.13 33.86 19.88
C GLU A 223 -8.49 33.52 19.25
N TRP A 224 -8.53 33.28 17.94
CA TRP A 224 -9.74 32.85 17.25
C TRP A 224 -10.29 31.53 17.82
N ARG A 225 -9.45 30.52 18.05
CA ARG A 225 -9.90 29.25 18.68
C ARG A 225 -10.49 29.47 20.08
N ARG A 226 -9.98 30.44 20.85
CA ARG A 226 -10.53 30.79 22.17
C ARG A 226 -11.89 31.47 22.04
N SER A 227 -12.13 32.29 21.02
CA SER A 227 -13.42 32.96 20.83
C SER A 227 -14.54 31.98 20.43
N LYS A 228 -14.20 30.85 19.78
CA LYS A 228 -15.16 29.80 19.40
C LYS A 228 -15.56 28.81 20.50
N ARG A 229 -14.88 28.86 21.66
CA ARG A 229 -15.17 28.00 22.82
C ARG A 229 -16.08 28.66 23.86
N ARG A 230 -16.49 29.91 23.62
CA ARG A 230 -17.45 30.66 24.44
C ARG A 230 -18.83 30.55 23.82
#